data_AF-A0A075WSE7-F1
#
_entry.id   AF-A0A075WSE7-F1
#
_cell.length_a   1.000
_cell.length_b   1.000
_cell.length_c   1.000
_cell.angle_alpha   90.00
_cell.angle_beta   90.00
_cell.angle_gamma   90.00
#
_symmetry.space_group_name_H-M   'P 1'
#
loop_
_entity.id
_entity.type
_entity.pdbx_description
1 polymer ?
#
loop_
_entity_poly.entity_id
_entity_poly.type
_entity_poly.pdbx_seq_one_letter_code
_entity_poly.pdbx_strand_id
1 'polypeptide(L)'
;MSVIKLFFLTIFLSFFLFGCANQPKIKRCTDCHNQISFDKLHQQIDCTKCHQGNSKAFSKEEAHQNFLKHPDSLVVYQVCSGCHKLELDRFKNSLHYTYKTMISNTLKAFGIYKNISLQELKTFNYEKPLDKTSVVIDFLRRRCLLCHVDYEGEDYKNTRRGKGCLACHFDLLNHSIVKPTINHCLSCHYSSYIGWDYLGYSPHNWYEDYRSPFVEGKPPERPYGIEAYQLLKSIHYEKGLVCTDCHKKEEVMFGRNKIKCLDCHQNLSKKTHNQKTLSKYRCEVCHANFVNLDGKLSCILEFNPSLDDWYGLTVQESSEVEKFFDLLAKSPKLAKPLMKDKLTGKLKEGLWLCGLGERTFEKLFLGKDLYGKMCVLRKKNITIYYDEDLKLEGSLKKCISPHSIGKGNLFSPGGL
;
A
#
# COMPACT_ATOMS: atom_id res chain seq x y z
N MET A 1 41.37 45.30 67.81
CA MET A 1 40.35 44.25 67.62
C MET A 1 39.29 44.64 66.57
N SER A 2 39.70 45.17 65.40
CA SER A 2 38.77 45.80 64.44
C SER A 2 39.14 45.66 62.95
N VAL A 3 40.04 44.75 62.57
CA VAL A 3 40.45 44.61 61.15
C VAL A 3 40.17 43.19 60.60
N ILE A 4 39.90 42.21 61.45
CA ILE A 4 39.71 40.80 61.04
C ILE A 4 38.23 40.47 60.76
N LYS A 5 37.27 41.27 61.23
CA LYS A 5 35.83 41.03 61.02
C LYS A 5 35.29 41.48 59.65
N LEU A 6 36.02 42.33 58.91
CA LEU A 6 35.55 42.88 57.63
C LEU A 6 35.91 42.00 56.42
N PHE A 7 36.91 41.13 56.53
CA PHE A 7 37.33 40.24 55.44
C PHE A 7 36.48 38.97 55.31
N PHE A 8 35.84 38.53 56.40
CA PHE A 8 34.96 37.36 56.37
C PHE A 8 33.53 37.69 55.90
N LEU A 9 33.12 38.96 55.92
CA LEU A 9 31.79 39.36 55.45
C LEU A 9 31.74 39.59 53.93
N THR A 10 32.87 39.91 53.29
CA THR A 10 32.96 40.08 51.83
C THR A 10 33.12 38.75 51.09
N ILE A 11 33.73 37.74 51.70
CA ILE A 11 33.87 36.39 51.11
C ILE A 11 32.55 35.59 51.20
N PHE A 12 31.70 35.86 52.19
CA PHE A 12 30.38 35.20 52.28
C PHE A 12 29.33 35.83 51.34
N LEU A 13 29.52 37.08 50.91
CA LEU A 13 28.60 37.77 49.98
C LEU A 13 28.97 37.58 48.50
N SER A 14 30.20 37.18 48.18
CA SER A 14 30.59 36.88 46.78
C SER A 14 30.23 35.46 46.33
N PHE A 15 29.88 34.56 47.26
CA PHE A 15 29.51 33.18 46.94
C PHE A 15 28.04 33.01 46.53
N PHE A 16 27.20 34.03 46.70
CA PHE A 16 25.77 33.99 46.31
C PHE A 16 25.48 34.56 44.91
N LEU A 17 26.48 35.10 44.20
CA LEU A 17 26.28 35.74 42.88
C LEU A 17 26.79 34.92 41.68
N PHE A 18 27.37 33.74 41.89
CA PHE A 18 27.81 32.84 40.82
C PHE A 18 26.98 31.55 40.71
N GLY A 19 25.72 31.63 41.11
CA GLY A 19 24.78 30.50 41.13
C GLY A 19 23.63 30.58 40.13
N CYS A 20 23.66 31.45 39.12
CA CYS A 20 22.76 31.29 37.96
C CYS A 20 23.36 30.26 37.00
N ALA A 21 23.52 29.02 37.48
CA ALA A 21 23.67 27.89 36.58
C ALA A 21 22.45 27.90 35.65
N ASN A 22 22.69 28.02 34.35
CA ASN A 22 21.68 27.85 33.30
C ASN A 22 20.97 26.51 33.57
N GLN A 23 19.83 26.53 34.27
CA GLN A 23 19.05 25.33 34.47
C GLN A 23 18.63 24.87 33.07
N PRO A 24 18.94 23.62 32.69
CA PRO A 24 18.56 23.13 31.38
C PRO A 24 17.05 23.28 31.25
N LYS A 25 16.58 24.09 30.30
CA LYS A 25 15.15 24.25 30.04
C LYS A 25 14.65 22.99 29.34
N ILE A 26 13.54 22.43 29.82
CA ILE A 26 12.83 21.35 29.12
C ILE A 26 12.48 21.87 27.72
N LYS A 27 12.97 21.19 26.68
CA LYS A 27 12.61 21.47 25.29
C LYS A 27 11.49 20.55 24.85
N ARG A 28 10.45 21.11 24.23
CA ARG A 28 9.38 20.35 23.57
C ARG A 28 9.86 19.82 22.24
N CYS A 29 9.19 18.78 21.72
CA CYS A 29 9.47 18.24 20.39
C CYS A 29 9.45 19.34 19.32
N THR A 30 8.46 20.24 19.38
CA THR A 30 8.28 21.36 18.45
C THR A 30 9.37 22.43 18.52
N ASP A 31 10.14 22.50 19.61
CA ASP A 31 11.23 23.47 19.73
C ASP A 31 12.40 23.12 18.79
N CYS A 32 12.55 21.83 18.47
CA CYS A 32 13.53 21.33 17.50
C CYS A 32 12.88 20.88 16.16
N HIS A 33 11.60 20.48 16.18
CA HIS A 33 10.82 20.02 15.03
C HIS A 33 9.73 21.04 14.65
N ASN A 34 10.11 22.30 14.49
CA ASN A 34 9.20 23.43 14.29
C ASN A 34 8.47 23.45 12.93
N GLN A 35 8.84 22.58 12.00
CA GLN A 35 8.19 22.44 10.68
C GLN A 35 7.03 21.44 10.70
N ILE A 36 6.80 20.76 11.84
CA ILE A 36 5.82 19.69 11.97
C ILE A 36 4.64 20.19 12.80
N SER A 37 3.44 20.15 12.23
CA SER A 37 2.20 20.45 12.94
C SER A 37 1.06 19.58 12.44
N PHE A 38 0.23 19.10 13.35
CA PHE A 38 -1.05 18.50 12.98
C PHE A 38 -2.02 19.56 12.42
N ASP A 39 -3.08 19.10 11.79
CA ASP A 39 -4.21 19.96 11.48
C ASP A 39 -4.90 20.46 12.76
N LYS A 40 -5.70 21.53 12.61
CA LYS A 40 -6.36 22.22 13.72
C LYS A 40 -7.17 21.30 14.65
N LEU A 41 -7.78 20.24 14.13
CA LEU A 41 -8.61 19.34 14.93
C LEU A 41 -7.78 18.35 15.75
N HIS A 42 -6.56 18.03 15.29
CA HIS A 42 -5.68 17.04 15.93
C HIS A 42 -4.46 17.66 16.61
N GLN A 43 -4.35 18.99 16.65
CA GLN A 43 -3.23 19.74 17.28
C GLN A 43 -3.00 19.41 18.77
N GLN A 44 -4.00 18.87 19.45
CA GLN A 44 -3.92 18.50 20.87
C GLN A 44 -3.31 17.10 21.09
N ILE A 45 -3.05 16.34 20.02
CA ILE A 45 -2.40 15.03 20.14
C ILE A 45 -0.91 15.25 20.37
N ASP A 46 -0.44 14.88 21.57
CA ASP A 46 0.99 14.90 21.89
C ASP A 46 1.78 13.96 20.96
N CYS A 47 2.93 14.44 20.45
CA CYS A 47 3.80 13.67 19.55
C CYS A 47 4.16 12.28 20.13
N THR A 48 4.37 12.22 21.45
CA THR A 48 4.76 11.01 22.18
C THR A 48 3.67 9.94 22.23
N LYS A 49 2.40 10.28 21.92
CA LYS A 49 1.31 9.30 21.85
C LYS A 49 1.49 8.32 20.69
N CYS A 50 2.08 8.79 19.58
CA CYS A 50 2.38 7.96 18.42
C CYS A 50 3.85 7.56 18.39
N HIS A 51 4.74 8.53 18.61
CA HIS A 51 6.17 8.38 18.41
C HIS A 51 6.94 7.92 19.66
N GLN A 52 6.28 7.76 20.80
CA GLN A 52 6.95 7.48 22.09
C GLN A 52 8.02 8.54 22.40
N GLY A 53 9.10 8.15 23.08
CA GLY A 53 10.11 9.09 23.57
C GLY A 53 9.68 9.84 24.82
N ASN A 54 10.51 10.81 25.24
CA ASN A 54 10.31 11.57 26.46
C ASN A 54 10.27 13.08 26.16
N SER A 55 9.07 13.66 26.17
CA SER A 55 8.86 15.10 25.94
C SER A 55 9.33 16.01 27.08
N LYS A 56 9.80 15.44 28.20
CA LYS A 56 10.29 16.17 29.37
C LYS A 56 11.81 16.07 29.57
N ALA A 57 12.51 15.42 28.64
CA ALA A 57 13.95 15.24 28.71
C ALA A 57 14.73 16.55 28.47
N PHE A 58 15.97 16.59 28.98
CA PHE A 58 16.86 17.76 28.84
C PHE A 58 17.93 17.58 27.75
N SER A 59 18.16 16.34 27.30
CA SER A 59 19.08 16.01 26.20
C SER A 59 18.35 15.39 25.01
N LYS A 60 18.97 15.45 23.83
CA LYS A 60 18.44 14.84 22.60
C LYS A 60 18.37 13.32 22.74
N GLU A 61 19.38 12.73 23.37
CA GLU A 61 19.55 11.30 23.56
C GLU A 61 18.44 10.74 24.45
N GLU A 62 18.17 11.39 25.59
CA GLU A 62 17.07 11.02 26.49
C GLU A 62 15.70 11.25 25.85
N ALA A 63 15.52 12.36 25.12
CA ALA A 63 14.24 12.66 24.46
C ALA A 63 13.85 11.60 23.43
N HIS A 64 14.84 11.06 22.70
CA HIS A 64 14.63 10.05 21.67
C HIS A 64 14.81 8.61 22.16
N GLN A 65 15.03 8.39 23.46
CA GLN A 65 15.08 7.05 24.01
C GLN A 65 13.75 6.33 23.75
N ASN A 66 13.81 5.16 23.09
CA ASN A 66 12.63 4.40 22.62
C ASN A 66 11.74 5.13 21.62
N PHE A 67 12.23 6.17 20.94
CA PHE A 67 11.46 6.87 19.91
C PHE A 67 11.16 5.97 18.70
N LEU A 68 9.88 5.95 18.31
CA LEU A 68 9.40 5.27 17.12
C LEU A 68 9.37 6.24 15.95
N LYS A 69 10.34 6.13 15.04
CA LYS A 69 10.34 6.90 13.79
C LYS A 69 9.08 6.62 12.95
N HIS A 70 8.65 5.37 12.89
CA HIS A 70 7.45 4.95 12.18
C HIS A 70 6.53 4.18 13.14
N PRO A 71 5.47 4.81 13.67
CA PRO A 71 4.54 4.16 14.59
C PRO A 71 3.89 2.92 13.98
N ASP A 72 3.73 1.87 14.79
CA ASP A 72 2.98 0.67 14.39
C ASP A 72 1.47 0.97 14.25
N SER A 73 0.76 0.19 13.43
CA SER A 73 -0.67 0.39 13.24
C SER A 73 -1.46 0.24 14.54
N LEU A 74 -1.03 -0.63 15.47
CA LEU A 74 -1.69 -0.78 16.78
C LEU A 74 -1.64 0.50 17.61
N VAL A 75 -0.50 1.19 17.61
CA VAL A 75 -0.35 2.48 18.30
C VAL A 75 -1.26 3.53 17.66
N VAL A 76 -1.28 3.60 16.32
CA VAL A 76 -2.18 4.50 15.59
C VAL A 76 -3.64 4.23 15.94
N TYR A 77 -4.08 2.96 15.90
CA TYR A 77 -5.45 2.58 16.24
C TYR A 77 -5.82 2.98 17.67
N GLN A 78 -4.93 2.76 18.64
CA GLN A 78 -5.15 3.16 20.03
C GLN A 78 -5.36 4.67 20.15
N VAL A 79 -4.47 5.48 19.56
CA VAL A 79 -4.57 6.95 19.60
C VAL A 79 -5.86 7.43 18.94
N CYS A 80 -6.16 6.97 17.72
CA CYS A 80 -7.37 7.37 17.01
C CYS A 80 -8.65 6.95 17.74
N SER A 81 -8.63 5.80 18.42
CA SER A 81 -9.79 5.29 19.15
C SER A 81 -10.19 6.14 20.37
N GLY A 82 -9.30 7.02 20.86
CA GLY A 82 -9.63 7.94 21.95
C GLY A 82 -10.81 8.87 21.63
N CYS A 83 -11.00 9.21 20.35
CA CYS A 83 -12.11 10.05 19.88
C CYS A 83 -12.96 9.38 18.78
N HIS A 84 -12.38 8.51 17.95
CA HIS A 84 -13.02 7.88 16.79
C HIS A 84 -13.28 6.38 16.99
N LYS A 85 -13.70 5.99 18.20
CA LYS A 85 -13.94 4.58 18.57
C LYS A 85 -14.94 3.90 17.62
N LEU A 86 -16.05 4.56 17.31
CA LEU A 86 -17.10 4.02 16.45
C LEU A 86 -16.60 3.75 15.03
N GLU A 87 -15.83 4.68 14.45
CA GLU A 87 -15.19 4.50 13.15
C GLU A 87 -14.25 3.30 13.15
N LEU A 88 -13.38 3.19 14.16
CA LEU A 88 -12.41 2.11 14.25
C LEU A 88 -13.07 0.75 14.45
N ASP A 89 -14.06 0.65 15.33
CA ASP A 89 -14.75 -0.61 15.61
C ASP A 89 -15.48 -1.12 14.36
N ARG A 90 -16.02 -0.23 13.54
CA ARG A 90 -16.58 -0.60 12.22
C ARG A 90 -15.48 -0.90 11.19
N PHE A 91 -14.39 -0.14 11.19
CA PHE A 91 -13.25 -0.34 10.29
C PHE A 91 -12.65 -1.74 10.40
N LYS A 92 -12.56 -2.29 11.62
CA LYS A 92 -12.08 -3.64 11.87
C LYS A 92 -12.86 -4.74 11.14
N ASN A 93 -14.10 -4.47 10.70
CA ASN A 93 -14.91 -5.41 9.95
C ASN A 93 -14.78 -5.25 8.41
N SER A 94 -14.09 -4.21 7.95
CA SER A 94 -13.91 -3.91 6.52
C SER A 94 -12.98 -4.88 5.81
N LEU A 95 -13.02 -4.87 4.48
CA LEU A 95 -12.08 -5.65 3.66
C LEU A 95 -10.67 -5.06 3.66
N HIS A 96 -10.51 -3.75 3.88
CA HIS A 96 -9.18 -3.12 3.99
C HIS A 96 -8.46 -3.55 5.26
N TYR A 97 -9.19 -3.66 6.38
CA TYR A 97 -8.62 -4.18 7.63
C TYR A 97 -8.42 -5.70 7.59
N THR A 98 -9.48 -6.46 7.31
CA THR A 98 -9.44 -7.94 7.43
C THR A 98 -8.66 -8.61 6.30
N TYR A 99 -8.61 -7.98 5.12
CA TYR A 99 -8.05 -8.52 3.88
C TYR A 99 -8.60 -9.91 3.48
N LYS A 100 -9.74 -10.31 4.08
CA LYS A 100 -10.24 -11.69 4.10
C LYS A 100 -10.45 -12.27 2.71
N THR A 101 -10.97 -11.48 1.77
CA THR A 101 -11.23 -11.95 0.40
C THR A 101 -9.95 -12.21 -0.38
N MET A 102 -8.91 -11.40 -0.19
CA MET A 102 -7.62 -11.65 -0.85
C MET A 102 -6.99 -12.91 -0.27
N ILE A 103 -6.92 -13.03 1.05
CA ILE A 103 -6.35 -14.20 1.74
C ILE A 103 -7.09 -15.48 1.31
N SER A 104 -8.43 -15.49 1.42
CA SER A 104 -9.22 -16.67 1.11
C SER A 104 -9.13 -17.07 -0.36
N ASN A 105 -9.14 -16.10 -1.28
CA ASN A 105 -9.09 -16.40 -2.71
C ASN A 105 -7.71 -16.90 -3.13
N THR A 106 -6.64 -16.33 -2.58
CA THR A 106 -5.27 -16.79 -2.85
C THR A 106 -5.08 -18.20 -2.33
N LEU A 107 -5.45 -18.50 -1.08
CA LEU A 107 -5.35 -19.86 -0.52
C LEU A 107 -6.15 -20.87 -1.37
N LYS A 108 -7.41 -20.55 -1.70
CA LYS A 108 -8.26 -21.40 -2.55
C LYS A 108 -7.67 -21.60 -3.95
N ALA A 109 -7.03 -20.59 -4.52
CA ALA A 109 -6.39 -20.71 -5.83
C ALA A 109 -5.33 -21.81 -5.83
N PHE A 110 -4.60 -22.00 -4.73
CA PHE A 110 -3.63 -23.08 -4.53
C PHE A 110 -4.24 -24.36 -3.94
N GLY A 111 -5.57 -24.48 -3.88
CA GLY A 111 -6.26 -25.66 -3.33
C GLY A 111 -6.22 -25.77 -1.79
N ILE A 112 -5.97 -24.67 -1.09
CA ILE A 112 -6.00 -24.60 0.38
C ILE A 112 -7.36 -24.03 0.80
N TYR A 113 -8.23 -24.87 1.35
CA TYR A 113 -9.61 -24.49 1.72
C TYR A 113 -9.77 -24.06 3.19
N LYS A 114 -8.66 -23.93 3.93
CA LYS A 114 -8.65 -23.45 5.31
C LYS A 114 -9.04 -21.97 5.36
N ASN A 115 -9.94 -21.63 6.28
CA ASN A 115 -10.22 -20.22 6.59
C ASN A 115 -9.14 -19.72 7.56
N ILE A 116 -8.24 -18.87 7.09
CA ILE A 116 -7.17 -18.28 7.89
C ILE A 116 -7.40 -16.78 7.96
N SER A 117 -7.57 -16.25 9.16
CA SER A 117 -7.69 -14.81 9.39
C SER A 117 -6.35 -14.09 9.26
N LEU A 118 -6.40 -12.76 9.11
CA LEU A 118 -5.18 -11.94 9.12
C LEU A 118 -4.39 -12.10 10.44
N GLN A 119 -5.08 -12.24 11.57
CA GLN A 119 -4.44 -12.41 12.86
C GLN A 119 -3.70 -13.74 12.95
N GLU A 120 -4.31 -14.82 12.46
CA GLU A 120 -3.65 -16.12 12.35
C GLU A 120 -2.45 -16.08 11.40
N LEU A 121 -2.52 -15.33 10.30
CA LEU A 121 -1.35 -15.12 9.42
C LEU A 121 -0.21 -14.38 10.12
N LYS A 122 -0.51 -13.37 10.94
CA LYS A 122 0.51 -12.60 11.70
C LYS A 122 1.30 -13.51 12.65
N THR A 123 0.61 -14.44 13.32
CA THR A 123 1.20 -15.37 14.28
C THR A 123 1.53 -16.74 13.67
N PHE A 124 1.44 -16.89 12.35
CA PHE A 124 1.68 -18.17 11.70
C PHE A 124 3.14 -18.58 11.87
N ASN A 125 3.34 -19.75 12.47
CA ASN A 125 4.65 -20.37 12.67
C ASN A 125 4.96 -21.30 11.51
N TYR A 126 6.20 -21.25 11.04
CA TYR A 126 6.70 -22.08 9.96
C TYR A 126 7.39 -23.30 10.56
N GLU A 127 6.86 -24.49 10.30
CA GLU A 127 7.58 -25.73 10.57
C GLU A 127 8.48 -26.04 9.37
N LYS A 128 9.73 -26.46 9.63
CA LYS A 128 10.66 -26.91 8.58
C LYS A 128 10.63 -28.44 8.52
N PRO A 129 10.65 -29.06 7.32
CA PRO A 129 10.60 -28.44 5.99
C PRO A 129 9.25 -27.75 5.72
N LEU A 130 9.25 -26.68 4.92
CA LEU A 130 8.00 -25.95 4.64
C LEU A 130 7.04 -26.83 3.84
N ASP A 131 5.83 -27.00 4.37
CA ASP A 131 4.75 -27.63 3.63
C ASP A 131 4.17 -26.66 2.58
N LYS A 132 3.31 -27.19 1.70
CA LYS A 132 2.58 -26.42 0.69
C LYS A 132 1.89 -25.18 1.28
N THR A 133 1.25 -25.31 2.44
CA THR A 133 0.53 -24.22 3.09
C THR A 133 1.48 -23.10 3.50
N SER A 134 2.61 -23.47 4.12
CA SER A 134 3.63 -22.55 4.59
C SER A 134 4.27 -21.77 3.45
N VAL A 135 4.55 -22.40 2.32
CA VAL A 135 5.11 -21.74 1.13
C VAL A 135 4.15 -20.69 0.58
N VAL A 136 2.86 -21.04 0.43
CA VAL A 136 1.83 -20.09 -0.04
C VAL A 136 1.65 -18.94 0.94
N ILE A 137 1.70 -19.19 2.25
CA ILE A 137 1.59 -18.15 3.28
C ILE A 137 2.81 -17.22 3.28
N ASP A 138 4.03 -17.74 3.11
CA ASP A 138 5.24 -16.91 2.99
C ASP A 138 5.19 -16.01 1.74
N PHE A 139 4.83 -16.60 0.59
CA PHE A 139 4.62 -15.86 -0.65
C PHE A 139 3.57 -14.76 -0.49
N LEU A 140 2.40 -15.09 0.09
CA LEU A 140 1.33 -14.14 0.36
C LEU A 140 1.84 -12.98 1.23
N ARG A 141 2.50 -13.29 2.37
CA ARG A 141 2.98 -12.30 3.35
C ARG A 141 4.05 -11.38 2.81
N ARG A 142 4.84 -11.81 1.82
CA ARG A 142 5.98 -11.05 1.30
C ARG A 142 5.72 -10.37 -0.05
N ARG A 143 4.85 -10.92 -0.91
CA ARG A 143 4.55 -10.36 -2.25
C ARG A 143 3.12 -9.88 -2.46
N CYS A 144 2.13 -10.45 -1.76
CA CYS A 144 0.71 -10.09 -1.99
C CYS A 144 0.15 -9.07 -1.00
N LEU A 145 0.69 -9.01 0.22
CA LEU A 145 0.21 -8.11 1.30
C LEU A 145 0.82 -6.69 1.25
N LEU A 146 1.38 -6.29 0.11
CA LEU A 146 1.96 -4.98 -0.16
C LEU A 146 0.98 -3.80 -0.03
N CYS A 147 -0.32 -4.07 -0.18
CA CYS A 147 -1.38 -3.07 -0.12
C CYS A 147 -2.12 -3.06 1.21
N HIS A 148 -1.77 -3.94 2.16
CA HIS A 148 -2.44 -3.96 3.45
C HIS A 148 -2.18 -2.65 4.20
N VAL A 149 -3.19 -2.18 4.95
CA VAL A 149 -3.15 -0.88 5.63
C VAL A 149 -2.17 -0.83 6.80
N ASP A 150 -1.76 -1.99 7.33
CA ASP A 150 -0.73 -2.07 8.37
C ASP A 150 0.69 -2.03 7.77
N TYR A 151 0.83 -2.07 6.44
CA TYR A 151 2.12 -1.95 5.76
C TYR A 151 2.33 -0.54 5.21
N GLU A 152 3.54 -0.01 5.40
CA GLU A 152 3.95 1.35 5.00
C GLU A 152 4.12 1.54 3.47
N GLY A 153 3.76 0.54 2.66
CA GLY A 153 3.93 0.52 1.21
C GLY A 153 5.34 0.16 0.76
N GLU A 154 5.56 0.11 -0.55
CA GLU A 154 6.90 -0.02 -1.14
C GLU A 154 7.66 1.32 -1.11
N ASP A 155 8.98 1.31 -1.27
CA ASP A 155 9.83 2.51 -1.25
C ASP A 155 9.81 3.34 -2.53
N TYR A 156 8.61 3.65 -3.00
CA TYR A 156 8.41 4.58 -4.11
C TYR A 156 7.68 5.82 -3.62
N LYS A 157 7.95 6.92 -4.32
CA LYS A 157 7.44 8.27 -4.01
C LYS A 157 5.94 8.30 -3.72
N ASN A 158 5.13 7.58 -4.50
CA ASN A 158 3.67 7.62 -4.40
C ASN A 158 3.06 6.37 -3.73
N THR A 159 3.86 5.39 -3.29
CA THR A 159 3.36 4.19 -2.61
C THR A 159 3.55 4.24 -1.10
N ARG A 160 4.54 5.01 -0.64
CA ARG A 160 4.79 5.24 0.78
C ARG A 160 3.61 5.92 1.45
N ARG A 161 3.26 5.43 2.64
CA ARG A 161 2.09 5.88 3.42
C ARG A 161 2.24 5.55 4.91
N GLY A 162 1.39 6.16 5.73
CA GLY A 162 1.26 5.78 7.14
C GLY A 162 0.65 4.38 7.32
N LYS A 163 0.56 3.92 8.57
CA LYS A 163 -0.04 2.63 8.93
C LYS A 163 -1.41 2.81 9.59
N GLY A 164 -2.25 1.79 9.48
CA GLY A 164 -3.60 1.77 10.03
C GLY A 164 -4.46 2.91 9.50
N CYS A 165 -5.05 3.71 10.40
CA CYS A 165 -5.87 4.87 10.01
C CYS A 165 -5.10 5.86 9.12
N LEU A 166 -3.79 6.02 9.37
CA LEU A 166 -2.93 6.93 8.63
C LEU A 166 -2.59 6.43 7.21
N ALA A 167 -2.92 5.19 6.86
CA ALA A 167 -2.74 4.71 5.49
C ALA A 167 -3.58 5.51 4.48
N CYS A 168 -4.73 6.05 4.91
CA CYS A 168 -5.62 6.85 4.07
C CYS A 168 -5.75 8.30 4.54
N HIS A 169 -5.62 8.55 5.84
CA HIS A 169 -5.95 9.83 6.46
C HIS A 169 -4.72 10.68 6.77
N PHE A 170 -3.57 10.46 6.14
CA PHE A 170 -2.34 11.14 6.53
C PHE A 170 -1.52 11.61 5.34
N ASP A 171 -1.16 12.90 5.39
CA ASP A 171 -0.17 13.47 4.51
C ASP A 171 1.22 13.36 5.17
N LEU A 172 2.07 12.49 4.59
CA LEU A 172 3.43 12.26 5.06
C LEU A 172 4.32 13.51 4.98
N LEU A 173 4.08 14.42 4.02
CA LEU A 173 4.94 15.58 3.80
C LEU A 173 4.71 16.64 4.87
N ASN A 174 3.45 16.86 5.23
CA ASN A 174 3.03 17.93 6.12
C ASN A 174 2.70 17.47 7.55
N HIS A 175 2.74 16.15 7.80
CA HIS A 175 2.39 15.54 9.09
C HIS A 175 0.96 15.89 9.56
N SER A 176 0.00 15.89 8.64
CA SER A 176 -1.39 16.32 8.92
C SER A 176 -2.39 15.20 8.67
N ILE A 177 -3.46 15.18 9.48
CA ILE A 177 -4.56 14.23 9.29
C ILE A 177 -5.57 14.87 8.33
N VAL A 178 -5.85 14.18 7.23
CA VAL A 178 -6.60 14.73 6.10
C VAL A 178 -7.77 13.83 5.68
N LYS A 179 -8.71 14.42 4.95
CA LYS A 179 -9.66 13.64 4.16
C LYS A 179 -8.89 12.98 3.00
N PRO A 180 -9.10 11.67 2.72
CA PRO A 180 -8.37 10.99 1.66
C PRO A 180 -8.64 11.62 0.30
N THR A 181 -7.56 11.82 -0.46
CA THR A 181 -7.60 12.22 -1.88
C THR A 181 -7.38 11.00 -2.78
N ILE A 182 -7.52 11.15 -4.10
CA ILE A 182 -7.24 10.08 -5.07
C ILE A 182 -5.83 9.49 -4.85
N ASN A 183 -4.83 10.32 -4.54
CA ASN A 183 -3.46 9.85 -4.35
C ASN A 183 -3.32 8.88 -3.17
N HIS A 184 -4.09 9.08 -2.09
CA HIS A 184 -4.11 8.16 -0.95
C HIS A 184 -4.72 6.80 -1.33
N CYS A 185 -5.69 6.78 -2.25
CA CYS A 185 -6.21 5.52 -2.78
C CYS A 185 -5.16 4.84 -3.68
N LEU A 186 -4.52 5.62 -4.55
CA LEU A 186 -3.54 5.12 -5.52
C LEU A 186 -2.22 4.67 -4.89
N SER A 187 -1.93 4.94 -3.62
CA SER A 187 -0.77 4.33 -2.95
C SER A 187 -0.87 2.80 -2.82
N CYS A 188 -2.07 2.24 -3.02
CA CYS A 188 -2.34 0.79 -3.10
C CYS A 188 -3.01 0.39 -4.42
N HIS A 189 -3.91 1.24 -4.94
CA HIS A 189 -4.72 0.96 -6.12
C HIS A 189 -4.05 1.36 -7.46
N TYR A 190 -2.74 1.09 -7.59
CA TYR A 190 -1.94 1.39 -8.78
C TYR A 190 -1.64 0.12 -9.61
N SER A 191 -0.93 0.28 -10.73
CA SER A 191 -0.52 -0.84 -11.60
C SER A 191 -1.71 -1.65 -12.10
N SER A 192 -1.62 -2.98 -12.02
CA SER A 192 -2.69 -3.88 -12.37
C SER A 192 -3.74 -3.96 -11.25
N TYR A 193 -3.62 -3.29 -10.10
CA TYR A 193 -4.74 -3.17 -9.16
C TYR A 193 -5.81 -2.22 -9.72
N ILE A 194 -7.06 -2.49 -9.39
CA ILE A 194 -8.19 -1.70 -9.90
C ILE A 194 -8.16 -0.32 -9.25
N GLY A 195 -8.12 0.75 -10.05
CA GLY A 195 -8.09 2.14 -9.61
C GLY A 195 -7.20 3.03 -10.50
N TRP A 196 -6.04 2.54 -10.93
CA TRP A 196 -5.14 3.33 -11.81
C TRP A 196 -5.72 3.54 -13.20
N ASP A 197 -6.48 2.56 -13.67
CA ASP A 197 -7.27 2.58 -14.89
C ASP A 197 -8.35 3.67 -14.88
N TYR A 198 -8.78 4.16 -13.71
CA TYR A 198 -9.66 5.33 -13.59
C TYR A 198 -9.03 6.59 -14.19
N LEU A 199 -7.71 6.75 -13.98
CA LEU A 199 -6.90 7.84 -14.52
C LEU A 199 -6.33 7.53 -15.91
N GLY A 200 -6.74 6.41 -16.51
CA GLY A 200 -6.28 5.99 -17.83
C GLY A 200 -4.88 5.40 -17.84
N TYR A 201 -4.36 4.86 -16.73
CA TYR A 201 -3.03 4.25 -16.73
C TYR A 201 -3.08 2.73 -16.89
N SER A 202 -2.14 2.19 -17.67
CA SER A 202 -1.85 0.75 -17.74
C SER A 202 -0.36 0.49 -17.51
N PRO A 203 0.02 -0.36 -16.53
CA PRO A 203 1.44 -0.60 -16.24
C PRO A 203 2.16 -1.24 -17.44
N HIS A 204 3.43 -0.87 -17.62
CA HIS A 204 4.34 -1.58 -18.51
C HIS A 204 4.59 -3.01 -18.00
N ASN A 205 5.14 -3.87 -18.87
CA ASN A 205 5.64 -5.17 -18.45
C ASN A 205 6.90 -5.01 -17.57
N TRP A 206 7.24 -6.01 -16.77
CA TRP A 206 8.42 -5.96 -15.89
C TRP A 206 9.72 -6.11 -16.66
N TYR A 207 9.71 -6.93 -17.73
CA TYR A 207 10.89 -7.16 -18.53
C TYR A 207 11.34 -5.87 -19.24
N GLU A 208 12.64 -5.56 -19.16
CA GLU A 208 13.20 -4.27 -19.55
C GLU A 208 12.87 -3.83 -20.98
N ASP A 209 12.82 -4.75 -21.95
CA ASP A 209 12.54 -4.44 -23.36
C ASP A 209 11.17 -3.80 -23.58
N TYR A 210 10.22 -4.02 -22.67
CA TYR A 210 8.86 -3.46 -22.74
C TYR A 210 8.69 -2.20 -21.90
N ARG A 211 9.79 -1.59 -21.44
CA ARG A 211 9.78 -0.42 -20.53
C ARG A 211 10.28 0.86 -21.19
N SER A 212 10.27 0.93 -22.52
CA SER A 212 10.49 2.16 -23.31
C SER A 212 9.28 3.11 -23.25
N PRO A 213 9.42 4.42 -23.56
CA PRO A 213 10.62 5.14 -24.00
C PRO A 213 11.54 5.58 -22.85
N PHE A 214 12.82 5.77 -23.18
CA PHE A 214 13.74 6.52 -22.33
C PHE A 214 13.51 8.02 -22.48
N VAL A 215 13.55 8.76 -21.38
CA VAL A 215 13.51 10.24 -21.37
C VAL A 215 14.94 10.74 -21.20
N GLU A 216 15.46 11.43 -22.20
CA GLU A 216 16.86 11.94 -22.22
C GLU A 216 17.91 10.84 -21.95
N GLY A 217 17.69 9.65 -22.53
CA GLY A 217 18.59 8.51 -22.39
C GLY A 217 18.53 7.81 -21.03
N LYS A 218 17.55 8.14 -20.17
CA LYS A 218 17.34 7.50 -18.86
C LYS A 218 15.94 6.90 -18.77
N PRO A 219 15.75 5.83 -17.97
CA PRO A 219 14.40 5.37 -17.63
C PRO A 219 13.63 6.52 -16.98
N PRO A 220 12.33 6.70 -17.31
CA PRO A 220 11.52 7.74 -16.69
C PRO A 220 11.36 7.49 -15.19
N GLU A 221 10.93 8.51 -14.44
CA GLU A 221 10.61 8.32 -13.03
C GLU A 221 9.50 7.27 -12.86
N ARG A 222 9.70 6.36 -11.90
CA ARG A 222 8.74 5.31 -11.52
C ARG A 222 8.18 5.59 -10.13
N PRO A 223 7.29 6.57 -9.96
CA PRO A 223 6.77 6.94 -8.63
C PRO A 223 5.94 5.82 -7.97
N TYR A 224 5.51 4.83 -8.75
CA TYR A 224 4.81 3.62 -8.29
C TYR A 224 5.66 2.33 -8.46
N GLY A 225 6.93 2.44 -8.82
CA GLY A 225 7.82 1.30 -9.07
C GLY A 225 7.75 0.71 -10.47
N ILE A 226 6.85 1.19 -11.33
CA ILE A 226 6.76 0.78 -12.74
C ILE A 226 6.31 1.97 -13.61
N GLU A 227 6.77 1.99 -14.85
CA GLU A 227 6.27 2.86 -15.91
C GLU A 227 4.83 2.45 -16.34
N ALA A 228 4.16 3.34 -17.06
CA ALA A 228 2.82 3.06 -17.58
C ALA A 228 2.53 3.76 -18.90
N TYR A 229 1.69 3.09 -19.69
CA TYR A 229 1.00 3.66 -20.83
C TYR A 229 -0.08 4.63 -20.33
N GLN A 230 -0.17 5.80 -20.96
CA GLN A 230 -1.28 6.72 -20.79
C GLN A 230 -2.34 6.42 -21.87
N LEU A 231 -3.44 5.83 -21.44
CA LEU A 231 -4.65 5.54 -22.20
C LEU A 231 -5.76 6.56 -21.89
N LEU A 232 -6.99 6.23 -22.30
CA LEU A 232 -8.18 7.05 -22.06
C LEU A 232 -8.57 7.06 -20.58
N LYS A 233 -8.85 8.26 -20.05
CA LYS A 233 -9.33 8.44 -18.68
C LYS A 233 -10.81 8.02 -18.58
N SER A 234 -11.24 7.73 -17.36
CA SER A 234 -12.66 7.51 -17.09
C SER A 234 -13.45 8.80 -17.34
N ILE A 235 -14.62 8.69 -17.97
CA ILE A 235 -15.52 9.83 -18.16
C ILE A 235 -15.95 10.43 -16.83
N HIS A 236 -16.05 9.63 -15.77
CA HIS A 236 -16.37 10.14 -14.43
C HIS A 236 -15.25 11.01 -13.87
N TYR A 237 -13.99 10.63 -14.10
CA TYR A 237 -12.83 11.43 -13.71
C TYR A 237 -12.79 12.74 -14.49
N GLU A 238 -13.02 12.70 -15.80
CA GLU A 238 -13.09 13.91 -16.65
C GLU A 238 -14.22 14.87 -16.23
N LYS A 239 -15.28 14.35 -15.59
CA LYS A 239 -16.38 15.13 -15.02
C LYS A 239 -16.13 15.59 -13.59
N GLY A 240 -14.92 15.36 -13.05
CA GLY A 240 -14.50 15.85 -11.74
C GLY A 240 -14.84 14.94 -10.57
N LEU A 241 -15.34 13.72 -10.80
CA LEU A 241 -15.63 12.79 -9.72
C LEU A 241 -14.33 12.18 -9.17
N VAL A 242 -14.22 12.14 -7.85
CA VAL A 242 -13.13 11.46 -7.13
C VAL A 242 -13.57 10.08 -6.64
N CYS A 243 -12.63 9.25 -6.20
CA CYS A 243 -12.92 7.89 -5.74
C CYS A 243 -14.03 7.86 -4.67
N THR A 244 -14.03 8.80 -3.72
CA THR A 244 -15.01 8.86 -2.62
C THR A 244 -16.39 9.36 -3.04
N ASP A 245 -16.60 9.75 -4.30
CA ASP A 245 -17.93 10.05 -4.82
C ASP A 245 -18.73 8.76 -5.04
N CYS A 246 -18.07 7.69 -5.46
CA CYS A 246 -18.64 6.36 -5.58
C CYS A 246 -18.34 5.49 -4.33
N HIS A 247 -17.11 5.55 -3.82
CA HIS A 247 -16.64 4.76 -2.68
C HIS A 247 -16.78 5.54 -1.36
N LYS A 248 -18.02 5.62 -0.85
CA LYS A 248 -18.35 6.34 0.39
C LYS A 248 -17.73 5.67 1.62
N LYS A 249 -17.71 6.39 2.75
CA LYS A 249 -17.20 5.91 4.05
C LYS A 249 -17.84 4.58 4.44
N GLU A 250 -19.14 4.43 4.19
CA GLU A 250 -19.90 3.22 4.51
C GLU A 250 -19.37 1.99 3.75
N GLU A 251 -18.90 2.15 2.52
CA GLU A 251 -18.30 1.06 1.76
C GLU A 251 -16.86 0.84 2.20
N VAL A 252 -16.03 1.87 2.11
CA VAL A 252 -14.57 1.74 2.29
C VAL A 252 -14.22 1.34 3.71
N MET A 253 -14.84 2.00 4.70
CA MET A 253 -14.56 1.80 6.11
C MET A 253 -15.48 0.78 6.75
N PHE A 254 -16.74 0.64 6.34
CA PHE A 254 -17.69 -0.24 7.04
C PHE A 254 -18.07 -1.49 6.25
N GLY A 255 -17.66 -1.60 4.99
CA GLY A 255 -17.92 -2.77 4.14
C GLY A 255 -19.39 -2.92 3.70
N ARG A 256 -20.17 -1.83 3.64
CA ARG A 256 -21.59 -1.84 3.26
C ARG A 256 -21.96 -0.72 2.30
N ASN A 257 -23.18 -0.72 1.75
CA ASN A 257 -23.72 0.38 0.95
C ASN A 257 -22.85 0.78 -0.26
N LYS A 258 -22.40 -0.21 -1.04
CA LYS A 258 -21.68 0.02 -2.29
C LYS A 258 -22.57 0.72 -3.32
N ILE A 259 -22.11 1.84 -3.86
CA ILE A 259 -22.76 2.54 -4.97
C ILE A 259 -22.67 1.71 -6.25
N LYS A 260 -23.78 1.65 -6.98
CA LYS A 260 -23.97 0.95 -8.25
C LYS A 260 -24.28 1.96 -9.34
N CYS A 261 -24.09 1.55 -10.61
CA CYS A 261 -24.33 2.43 -11.75
C CYS A 261 -25.74 3.06 -11.75
N LEU A 262 -26.76 2.27 -11.42
CA LEU A 262 -28.16 2.72 -11.45
C LEU A 262 -28.54 3.65 -10.29
N ASP A 263 -27.69 3.81 -9.27
CA ASP A 263 -27.96 4.77 -8.19
C ASP A 263 -27.86 6.21 -8.71
N CYS A 264 -27.03 6.45 -9.73
CA CYS A 264 -26.87 7.74 -10.42
C CYS A 264 -27.46 7.75 -11.84
N HIS A 265 -27.40 6.63 -12.57
CA HIS A 265 -27.88 6.52 -13.94
C HIS A 265 -29.31 5.98 -14.01
N GLN A 266 -30.28 6.84 -13.68
CA GLN A 266 -31.70 6.48 -13.64
C GLN A 266 -32.40 6.68 -15.01
N ASN A 267 -31.96 7.68 -15.78
CA ASN A 267 -32.55 8.02 -17.08
C ASN A 267 -31.77 7.37 -18.23
N LEU A 268 -32.04 6.09 -18.48
CA LEU A 268 -31.37 5.32 -19.52
C LEU A 268 -32.04 5.54 -20.88
N SER A 269 -31.37 6.26 -21.79
CA SER A 269 -31.97 6.68 -23.08
C SER A 269 -31.63 5.81 -24.29
N LYS A 270 -30.55 5.01 -24.25
CA LYS A 270 -30.14 4.16 -25.38
C LYS A 270 -31.08 2.95 -25.52
N LYS A 271 -31.43 2.56 -26.76
CA LYS A 271 -32.24 1.36 -27.08
C LYS A 271 -31.72 0.06 -26.45
N THR A 272 -30.40 -0.03 -26.25
CA THR A 272 -29.74 -1.17 -25.62
C THR A 272 -30.03 -1.28 -24.12
N HIS A 273 -30.44 -0.20 -23.44
CA HIS A 273 -30.80 -0.20 -22.02
C HIS A 273 -32.23 -0.70 -21.77
N ASN A 274 -32.55 -1.88 -22.29
CA ASN A 274 -33.83 -2.55 -22.05
C ASN A 274 -33.67 -3.73 -21.07
N GLN A 275 -34.80 -4.22 -20.53
CA GLN A 275 -34.81 -5.29 -19.51
C GLN A 275 -34.11 -6.58 -19.97
N LYS A 276 -34.18 -6.92 -21.26
CA LYS A 276 -33.53 -8.10 -21.83
C LYS A 276 -32.00 -7.96 -21.79
N THR A 277 -31.46 -6.77 -22.07
CA THR A 277 -30.01 -6.53 -22.00
C THR A 277 -29.54 -6.44 -20.55
N LEU A 278 -30.23 -5.66 -19.70
CA LEU A 278 -29.84 -5.43 -18.30
C LEU A 278 -29.93 -6.70 -17.44
N SER A 279 -30.76 -7.67 -17.83
CA SER A 279 -30.81 -8.99 -17.19
C SER A 279 -29.66 -9.91 -17.62
N LYS A 280 -29.02 -9.65 -18.77
CA LYS A 280 -27.97 -10.52 -19.34
C LYS A 280 -26.55 -9.96 -19.20
N TYR A 281 -26.37 -8.65 -19.17
CA TYR A 281 -25.06 -8.01 -19.20
C TYR A 281 -24.92 -7.04 -18.03
N ARG A 282 -23.73 -7.04 -17.42
CA ARG A 282 -23.34 -5.95 -16.52
C ARG A 282 -22.92 -4.72 -17.33
N CYS A 283 -23.04 -3.53 -16.74
CA CYS A 283 -22.80 -2.27 -17.42
C CYS A 283 -21.37 -2.17 -17.96
N GLU A 284 -20.38 -2.65 -17.19
CA GLU A 284 -18.97 -2.61 -17.58
C GLU A 284 -18.65 -3.38 -18.86
N VAL A 285 -19.48 -4.37 -19.23
CA VAL A 285 -19.26 -5.14 -20.47
C VAL A 285 -19.26 -4.22 -21.68
N CYS A 286 -20.16 -3.24 -21.71
CA CYS A 286 -20.23 -2.29 -22.81
C CYS A 286 -19.47 -1.00 -22.52
N HIS A 287 -19.36 -0.61 -21.24
CA HIS A 287 -18.89 0.71 -20.83
C HIS A 287 -17.41 0.78 -20.42
N ALA A 288 -16.73 -0.33 -20.14
CA ALA A 288 -15.29 -0.30 -19.86
C ALA A 288 -14.49 -0.08 -21.16
N ASN A 289 -13.54 0.85 -21.16
CA ASN A 289 -12.66 1.13 -22.29
C ASN A 289 -11.54 0.08 -22.41
N PHE A 290 -10.96 -0.33 -21.27
CA PHE A 290 -9.88 -1.31 -21.20
C PHE A 290 -9.81 -1.96 -19.81
N VAL A 291 -9.01 -3.00 -19.63
CA VAL A 291 -8.78 -3.59 -18.30
C VAL A 291 -7.33 -4.00 -18.13
N ASN A 292 -6.67 -3.54 -17.07
CA ASN A 292 -5.33 -4.01 -16.76
C ASN A 292 -5.38 -5.46 -16.29
N LEU A 293 -4.66 -6.33 -17.00
CA LEU A 293 -4.63 -7.77 -16.73
C LEU A 293 -3.20 -8.28 -16.69
N ASP A 294 -2.90 -9.05 -15.64
CA ASP A 294 -1.75 -9.95 -15.60
C ASP A 294 -2.28 -11.38 -15.73
N GLY A 295 -2.10 -12.02 -16.88
CA GLY A 295 -2.60 -13.36 -17.17
C GLY A 295 -1.80 -14.46 -16.49
N LYS A 296 -0.48 -14.27 -16.33
CA LYS A 296 0.43 -15.22 -15.67
C LYS A 296 1.44 -14.50 -14.79
N LEU A 297 1.65 -15.04 -13.58
CA LEU A 297 2.71 -14.67 -12.65
C LEU A 297 3.47 -15.93 -12.26
N SER A 298 4.78 -15.94 -12.47
CA SER A 298 5.67 -17.03 -12.03
C SER A 298 6.64 -16.45 -11.01
N CYS A 299 6.76 -17.05 -9.83
CA CYS A 299 7.65 -16.58 -8.78
C CYS A 299 8.48 -17.73 -8.20
N ILE A 300 9.74 -17.48 -7.87
CA ILE A 300 10.63 -18.42 -7.19
C ILE A 300 11.18 -17.77 -5.93
N LEU A 301 11.33 -18.55 -4.85
CA LEU A 301 12.05 -18.10 -3.65
C LEU A 301 13.53 -18.39 -3.81
N GLU A 302 14.33 -17.34 -4.01
CA GLU A 302 15.76 -17.42 -4.31
C GLU A 302 16.60 -17.03 -3.10
N PHE A 303 17.54 -17.90 -2.70
CA PHE A 303 18.46 -17.66 -1.60
C PHE A 303 19.84 -17.18 -2.04
N ASN A 304 20.18 -17.35 -3.33
CA ASN A 304 21.43 -16.86 -3.91
C ASN A 304 21.21 -16.37 -5.35
N PRO A 305 20.37 -15.34 -5.55
CA PRO A 305 20.07 -14.85 -6.89
C PRO A 305 21.30 -14.21 -7.55
N SER A 306 21.54 -14.56 -8.82
CA SER A 306 22.58 -13.96 -9.64
C SER A 306 22.04 -12.76 -10.43
N LEU A 307 22.91 -11.81 -10.79
CA LEU A 307 22.51 -10.71 -11.66
C LEU A 307 22.30 -11.18 -13.11
N ASP A 308 23.10 -12.14 -13.58
CA ASP A 308 23.05 -12.62 -14.97
C ASP A 308 21.70 -13.28 -15.29
N ASP A 309 21.14 -14.04 -14.35
CA ASP A 309 19.85 -14.73 -14.54
C ASP A 309 18.66 -13.75 -14.49
N TRP A 310 18.80 -12.63 -13.79
CA TRP A 310 17.69 -11.72 -13.44
C TRP A 310 17.83 -10.31 -13.99
N TYR A 311 18.86 -10.03 -14.81
CA TYR A 311 19.20 -8.69 -15.30
C TYR A 311 17.97 -7.95 -15.88
N GLY A 312 17.23 -8.61 -16.77
CA GLY A 312 16.04 -8.04 -17.41
C GLY A 312 14.80 -7.92 -16.51
N LEU A 313 14.83 -8.46 -15.28
CA LEU A 313 13.70 -8.54 -14.34
C LEU A 313 14.02 -7.96 -12.95
N THR A 314 15.07 -7.15 -12.84
CA THR A 314 15.42 -6.45 -11.59
C THR A 314 14.30 -5.52 -11.09
N VAL A 315 13.45 -5.04 -12.00
CA VAL A 315 12.25 -4.26 -11.70
C VAL A 315 11.01 -5.15 -11.78
N GLN A 316 10.39 -5.39 -10.63
CA GLN A 316 9.18 -6.19 -10.50
C GLN A 316 8.24 -5.63 -9.43
N GLU A 317 8.13 -4.30 -9.42
CA GLU A 317 7.30 -3.51 -8.50
C GLU A 317 7.61 -3.85 -7.02
N SER A 318 8.89 -4.08 -6.72
CA SER A 318 9.40 -4.36 -5.38
C SER A 318 10.70 -3.60 -5.15
N SER A 319 10.63 -2.59 -4.28
CA SER A 319 11.77 -1.72 -3.97
C SER A 319 12.88 -2.50 -3.27
N GLU A 320 12.55 -3.58 -2.57
CA GLU A 320 13.53 -4.47 -1.93
C GLU A 320 14.34 -5.26 -2.95
N VAL A 321 13.70 -5.72 -4.02
CA VAL A 321 14.36 -6.45 -5.10
C VAL A 321 15.29 -5.51 -5.86
N GLU A 322 14.80 -4.33 -6.22
CA GLU A 322 15.59 -3.33 -6.94
C GLU A 322 16.82 -2.93 -6.11
N LYS A 323 16.64 -2.63 -4.82
CA LYS A 323 17.75 -2.33 -3.91
C LYS A 323 18.74 -3.48 -3.77
N PHE A 324 18.25 -4.72 -3.74
CA PHE A 324 19.12 -5.88 -3.67
C PHE A 324 20.00 -5.97 -4.92
N PHE A 325 19.43 -5.88 -6.12
CA PHE A 325 20.22 -5.97 -7.36
C PHE A 325 21.13 -4.76 -7.56
N ASP A 326 20.69 -3.55 -7.19
CA ASP A 326 21.54 -2.35 -7.17
C ASP A 326 22.75 -2.55 -6.26
N LEU A 327 22.55 -3.16 -5.09
CA LEU A 327 23.64 -3.45 -4.15
C LEU A 327 24.50 -4.62 -4.62
N LEU A 328 23.91 -5.65 -5.24
CA LEU A 328 24.61 -6.80 -5.80
C LEU A 328 25.58 -6.34 -6.89
N ALA A 329 25.15 -5.44 -7.78
CA ALA A 329 25.99 -4.88 -8.82
C ALA A 329 27.16 -4.03 -8.28
N LYS A 330 26.95 -3.27 -7.19
CA LYS A 330 27.96 -2.35 -6.62
C LYS A 330 28.88 -3.00 -5.60
N SER A 331 28.37 -3.95 -4.82
CA SER A 331 29.06 -4.54 -3.67
C SER A 331 28.53 -5.95 -3.38
N PRO A 332 28.87 -6.95 -4.23
CA PRO A 332 28.30 -8.30 -4.16
C PRO A 332 28.38 -8.94 -2.78
N LYS A 333 29.50 -8.76 -2.06
CA LYS A 333 29.74 -9.33 -0.73
C LYS A 333 28.81 -8.79 0.37
N LEU A 334 28.19 -7.62 0.16
CA LEU A 334 27.28 -6.98 1.11
C LEU A 334 25.80 -7.23 0.78
N ALA A 335 25.50 -7.62 -0.46
CA ALA A 335 24.14 -7.89 -0.89
C ALA A 335 23.62 -9.18 -0.25
N LYS A 336 22.66 -9.02 0.67
CA LYS A 336 21.96 -10.15 1.29
C LYS A 336 20.54 -10.22 0.74
N PRO A 337 20.07 -11.39 0.26
CA PRO A 337 18.72 -11.55 -0.26
C PRO A 337 17.74 -11.57 0.93
N LEU A 338 17.31 -10.39 1.34
CA LEU A 338 16.37 -10.19 2.46
C LEU A 338 15.11 -9.50 1.96
N MET A 339 13.96 -10.00 2.37
CA MET A 339 12.68 -9.38 2.07
C MET A 339 11.81 -9.31 3.33
N LYS A 340 11.10 -8.20 3.46
CA LYS A 340 10.22 -7.95 4.58
C LYS A 340 8.96 -8.78 4.49
N ASP A 341 8.61 -9.39 5.61
CA ASP A 341 7.26 -9.85 5.88
C ASP A 341 6.35 -8.64 6.09
N LYS A 342 5.41 -8.40 5.18
CA LYS A 342 4.62 -7.17 5.14
C LYS A 342 3.64 -7.05 6.31
N LEU A 343 3.39 -8.13 7.05
CA LEU A 343 2.54 -8.12 8.25
C LEU A 343 3.29 -7.89 9.55
N THR A 344 4.52 -8.42 9.66
CA THR A 344 5.29 -8.35 10.91
C THR A 344 6.43 -7.35 10.87
N GLY A 345 6.79 -6.87 9.68
CA GLY A 345 7.93 -5.98 9.46
C GLY A 345 9.30 -6.66 9.56
N LYS A 346 9.35 -7.94 9.94
CA LYS A 346 10.60 -8.71 10.08
C LYS A 346 11.21 -9.00 8.70
N LEU A 347 12.52 -8.84 8.59
CA LEU A 347 13.27 -9.29 7.42
C LEU A 347 13.42 -10.81 7.47
N LYS A 348 13.19 -11.47 6.33
CA LYS A 348 13.43 -12.89 6.14
C LYS A 348 14.40 -13.10 5.01
N GLU A 349 15.15 -14.19 5.08
CA GLU A 349 16.06 -14.63 4.04
C GLU A 349 15.34 -15.12 2.78
N GLY A 350 16.04 -15.02 1.67
CA GLY A 350 15.57 -15.26 0.31
C GLY A 350 14.83 -14.06 -0.27
N LEU A 351 14.67 -14.02 -1.59
CA LEU A 351 13.83 -13.08 -2.31
C LEU A 351 12.79 -13.85 -3.12
N TRP A 352 11.52 -13.43 -3.05
CA TRP A 352 10.53 -13.90 -4.02
C TRP A 352 10.72 -13.13 -5.33
N LEU A 353 11.49 -13.71 -6.25
CA LEU A 353 11.73 -13.17 -7.59
C LEU A 353 10.65 -13.65 -8.54
N CYS A 354 10.10 -12.75 -9.34
CA CYS A 354 8.93 -13.03 -10.17
C CYS A 354 9.08 -12.48 -11.59
N GLY A 355 8.47 -13.21 -12.53
CA GLY A 355 8.22 -12.77 -13.89
C GLY A 355 6.73 -12.74 -14.22
N LEU A 356 6.38 -11.91 -15.20
CA LEU A 356 5.04 -11.88 -15.79
C LEU A 356 5.08 -12.57 -17.16
N GLY A 357 4.01 -13.30 -17.48
CA GLY A 357 3.78 -13.74 -18.85
C GLY A 357 3.05 -12.65 -19.64
N GLU A 358 1.74 -12.85 -19.83
CA GLU A 358 0.84 -11.87 -20.46
C GLU A 358 0.52 -10.73 -19.47
N ARG A 359 1.04 -9.51 -19.72
CA ARG A 359 0.47 -8.27 -19.18
C ARG A 359 -0.11 -7.46 -20.34
N THR A 360 -1.40 -7.15 -20.29
CA THR A 360 -2.11 -6.48 -21.40
C THR A 360 -3.29 -5.65 -20.89
N PHE A 361 -3.70 -4.69 -21.72
CA PHE A 361 -4.93 -3.91 -21.56
C PHE A 361 -5.87 -4.01 -22.77
N GLU A 362 -5.43 -4.65 -23.86
CA GLU A 362 -6.11 -4.63 -25.16
C GLU A 362 -7.34 -5.56 -25.21
N LYS A 363 -7.32 -6.63 -24.40
CA LYS A 363 -8.34 -7.68 -24.47
C LYS A 363 -9.25 -7.65 -23.25
N LEU A 364 -10.54 -7.39 -23.49
CA LEU A 364 -11.60 -7.61 -22.52
C LEU A 364 -12.05 -9.07 -22.57
N PHE A 365 -11.63 -9.87 -21.59
CA PHE A 365 -12.18 -11.21 -21.42
C PHE A 365 -13.56 -11.11 -20.80
N LEU A 366 -14.53 -11.81 -21.38
CA LEU A 366 -15.88 -11.89 -20.83
C LEU A 366 -16.10 -13.22 -20.14
N GLY A 367 -16.85 -13.18 -19.04
CA GLY A 367 -17.29 -14.36 -18.29
C GLY A 367 -18.71 -14.19 -17.81
N LYS A 368 -19.19 -15.10 -16.96
CA LYS A 368 -20.47 -14.97 -16.28
C LYS A 368 -20.25 -14.79 -14.78
N ASP A 369 -21.04 -13.90 -14.17
CA ASP A 369 -21.09 -13.79 -12.73
C ASP A 369 -21.95 -14.89 -12.10
N LEU A 370 -22.06 -14.88 -10.77
CA LEU A 370 -22.81 -15.88 -10.00
C LEU A 370 -24.31 -15.92 -10.34
N TYR A 371 -24.84 -14.90 -11.01
CA TYR A 371 -26.24 -14.80 -11.44
C TYR A 371 -26.40 -15.08 -12.95
N GLY A 372 -25.33 -15.51 -13.62
CA GLY A 372 -25.33 -15.78 -15.06
C GLY A 372 -25.21 -14.55 -15.94
N LYS A 373 -25.04 -13.33 -15.39
CA LYS A 373 -24.84 -12.12 -16.18
C LYS A 373 -23.43 -12.08 -16.75
N MET A 374 -23.31 -11.69 -18.01
CA MET A 374 -22.03 -11.42 -18.64
C MET A 374 -21.31 -10.28 -17.91
N CYS A 375 -20.02 -10.47 -17.65
CA CYS A 375 -19.16 -9.55 -16.91
C CYS A 375 -17.79 -9.44 -17.58
N VAL A 376 -17.04 -8.37 -17.27
CA VAL A 376 -15.60 -8.34 -17.56
C VAL A 376 -14.91 -9.27 -16.57
N LEU A 377 -14.25 -10.29 -17.09
CA LEU A 377 -13.55 -11.32 -16.32
C LEU A 377 -12.07 -10.99 -16.26
N ARG A 378 -11.52 -11.01 -15.04
CA ARG A 378 -10.08 -11.04 -14.85
C ARG A 378 -9.64 -12.42 -14.42
N LYS A 379 -8.65 -12.97 -15.12
CA LYS A 379 -8.00 -14.24 -14.83
C LYS A 379 -6.52 -14.02 -14.56
N LYS A 380 -5.95 -14.77 -13.62
CA LYS A 380 -4.52 -14.79 -13.33
C LYS A 380 -4.12 -16.20 -12.92
N ASN A 381 -3.19 -16.80 -13.66
CA ASN A 381 -2.53 -18.04 -13.24
C ASN A 381 -1.26 -17.65 -12.46
N ILE A 382 -1.03 -18.32 -11.34
CA ILE A 382 0.12 -18.09 -10.48
C ILE A 382 0.87 -19.41 -10.34
N THR A 383 2.16 -19.40 -10.62
CA THR A 383 3.05 -20.53 -10.34
C THR A 383 4.09 -20.05 -9.33
N ILE A 384 4.25 -20.77 -8.23
CA ILE A 384 5.31 -20.51 -7.25
C ILE A 384 6.24 -21.72 -7.14
N TYR A 385 7.53 -21.44 -7.05
CA TYR A 385 8.60 -22.42 -6.87
C TYR A 385 9.28 -22.16 -5.53
N TYR A 386 9.38 -23.18 -4.71
CA TYR A 386 10.13 -23.19 -3.47
C TYR A 386 11.07 -24.36 -3.63
N ASP A 387 12.30 -24.15 -4.12
CA ASP A 387 13.24 -25.18 -4.62
C ASP A 387 12.86 -25.89 -5.94
N GLU A 388 13.75 -26.78 -6.42
CA GLU A 388 13.59 -27.54 -7.67
C GLU A 388 12.45 -28.60 -7.58
N ASP A 389 12.06 -29.00 -6.38
CA ASP A 389 11.17 -30.12 -6.12
C ASP A 389 9.72 -29.67 -5.85
N LEU A 390 9.50 -28.47 -5.31
CA LEU A 390 8.16 -27.98 -4.98
C LEU A 390 7.67 -26.85 -5.90
N LYS A 391 6.92 -27.26 -6.92
CA LYS A 391 6.13 -26.38 -7.80
C LYS A 391 4.66 -26.38 -7.39
N LEU A 392 4.11 -25.18 -7.12
CA LEU A 392 2.69 -25.00 -6.80
C LEU A 392 2.02 -24.11 -7.84
N GLU A 393 0.84 -24.51 -8.29
CA GLU A 393 0.05 -23.78 -9.26
C GLU A 393 -1.29 -23.37 -8.68
N GLY A 394 -1.73 -22.16 -9.03
CA GLY A 394 -3.05 -21.66 -8.68
C GLY A 394 -3.65 -20.80 -9.76
N SER A 395 -4.98 -20.72 -9.77
CA SER A 395 -5.72 -19.91 -10.74
C SER A 395 -6.76 -19.04 -10.04
N LEU A 396 -6.72 -17.74 -10.33
CA LEU A 396 -7.68 -16.75 -9.87
C LEU A 396 -8.55 -16.33 -11.06
N LYS A 397 -9.88 -16.34 -10.86
CA LYS A 397 -10.85 -15.83 -11.84
C LYS A 397 -11.93 -15.06 -11.11
N LYS A 398 -12.21 -13.82 -11.53
CA LYS A 398 -13.23 -12.98 -10.89
C LYS A 398 -13.83 -11.99 -11.89
N CYS A 399 -15.16 -11.85 -11.86
CA CYS A 399 -15.82 -10.72 -12.50
C CYS A 399 -15.42 -9.43 -11.78
N ILE A 400 -14.96 -8.44 -12.54
CA ILE A 400 -14.55 -7.14 -12.04
C ILE A 400 -15.27 -6.03 -12.80
N SER A 401 -15.32 -4.84 -12.19
CA SER A 401 -15.74 -3.62 -12.85
C SER A 401 -14.49 -2.74 -12.98
N PRO A 402 -13.84 -2.70 -14.16
CA PRO A 402 -12.76 -1.75 -14.43
C PRO A 402 -13.26 -0.32 -14.23
N HIS A 403 -12.37 0.58 -13.82
CA HIS A 403 -12.71 1.99 -13.61
C HIS A 403 -12.50 2.87 -14.85
N SER A 404 -11.94 2.31 -15.93
CA SER A 404 -11.77 2.93 -17.25
C SER A 404 -13.10 3.14 -18.02
N ILE A 405 -14.14 3.68 -17.37
CA ILE A 405 -15.48 3.80 -17.93
C ILE A 405 -15.57 4.89 -19.01
N GLY A 406 -16.12 4.55 -20.17
CA GLY A 406 -16.41 5.46 -21.27
C GLY A 406 -17.88 5.50 -21.68
N LYS A 407 -18.15 6.09 -22.85
CA LYS A 407 -19.51 6.30 -23.40
C LYS A 407 -20.24 5.02 -23.81
N GLY A 408 -19.54 3.88 -23.79
CA GLY A 408 -20.08 2.57 -24.12
C GLY A 408 -20.26 2.35 -25.62
N ASN A 409 -19.27 2.74 -26.42
CA ASN A 409 -19.31 2.68 -27.88
C ASN A 409 -18.47 1.53 -28.47
N LEU A 410 -17.77 0.74 -27.64
CA LEU A 410 -16.89 -0.36 -28.09
C LEU A 410 -17.60 -1.42 -28.95
N PHE A 411 -18.93 -1.53 -28.86
CA PHE A 411 -19.74 -2.47 -29.64
C PHE A 411 -20.67 -1.78 -30.65
N SER A 412 -20.46 -0.49 -30.94
CA SER A 412 -21.18 0.22 -32.01
C SER A 412 -20.37 0.17 -33.31
N PRO A 413 -21.01 0.15 -34.50
CA PRO A 413 -20.29 0.28 -35.77
C PRO A 413 -19.50 1.60 -35.77
N GLY A 414 -18.18 1.54 -35.99
CA GLY A 414 -17.26 2.67 -35.89
C GLY A 414 -16.49 2.79 -34.57
N GLY A 415 -16.55 1.77 -33.69
CA GLY A 415 -15.85 1.69 -32.41
C GLY A 415 -14.51 0.95 -32.42
N LEU A 416 -13.90 0.74 -33.59
CA LEU A 416 -12.50 0.36 -33.84
C LEU A 416 -12.06 1.05 -35.12
#